data_AF-A0ABD0B8U8-F1
#
_entry.id   AF-A0ABD0B8U8-F1
#
_cell.length_a   1.000
_cell.length_b   1.000
_cell.length_c   1.000
_cell.angle_alpha   90.00
_cell.angle_beta   90.00
_cell.angle_gamma   90.00
#
_symmetry.space_group_name_H-M   'P 1'
#
loop_
_entity.id
_entity.type
_entity.pdbx_description
1 polymer ?
#
loop_
_entity_poly.entity_id
_entity_poly.type
_entity_poly.pdbx_seq_one_letter_code
_entity_poly.pdbx_strand_id
1 'polypeptide(L)' 'MADNREFAEQIGAAVASLGTNEALGCMARVMCWVASDHGQAIQFECDLGVVTIEPKQQPLQS' A
#
# COMPACT_ATOMS: atom_id res chain seq x y z
N MET A 1 9.70 -7.17 -17.61
CA MET A 1 9.24 -6.86 -16.24
C MET A 1 10.35 -7.31 -15.30
N ALA A 2 10.73 -6.48 -14.34
CA ALA A 2 11.62 -6.92 -13.28
C ALA A 2 10.91 -8.02 -12.47
N ASP A 3 11.63 -9.09 -12.14
CA ASP A 3 11.13 -10.14 -11.26
C ASP A 3 10.93 -9.56 -9.85
N ASN A 4 9.70 -9.56 -9.36
CA ASN A 4 9.35 -9.01 -8.05
C ASN A 4 9.34 -10.08 -6.95
N ARG A 5 9.83 -11.30 -7.23
CA ARG A 5 9.83 -12.42 -6.28
C ARG A 5 10.52 -12.07 -4.96
N GLU A 6 11.71 -11.47 -5.00
CA GLU A 6 12.44 -11.07 -3.79
C GLU A 6 11.61 -10.10 -2.93
N PHE A 7 10.92 -9.16 -3.57
CA PHE A 7 10.07 -8.22 -2.88
C PHE A 7 8.83 -8.89 -2.27
N ALA A 8 8.22 -9.84 -2.97
CA ALA A 8 7.11 -10.64 -2.44
C ALA A 8 7.54 -11.48 -1.22
N GLU A 9 8.75 -12.07 -1.26
CA GLU A 9 9.33 -12.80 -0.13
C GLU A 9 9.57 -11.89 1.08
N GLN A 10 10.06 -10.67 0.86
CA GLN A 10 10.24 -9.66 1.92
C GLN A 10 8.91 -9.26 2.56
N ILE A 11 7.84 -9.12 1.78
CA ILE A 11 6.48 -8.88 2.31
C ILE A 11 6.04 -10.06 3.18
N GLY A 12 6.23 -11.30 2.71
CA GLY A 12 5.91 -12.50 3.48
C GLY A 12 6.68 -12.57 4.80
N ALA A 13 7.97 -12.25 4.78
CA ALA A 13 8.80 -12.19 5.98
C ALA A 13 8.36 -11.09 6.97
N ALA A 14 7.92 -9.93 6.47
CA ALA A 14 7.38 -8.86 7.30
C ALA A 14 6.07 -9.29 7.99
N VAL A 15 5.17 -9.96 7.26
CA VAL A 15 3.92 -10.51 7.83
C VAL A 15 4.21 -11.54 8.92
N ALA A 16 5.18 -12.43 8.68
CA ALA A 16 5.56 -13.47 9.65
C ALA A 16 6.20 -12.88 10.92
N SER A 17 6.99 -11.81 10.80
CA SER A 17 7.75 -11.24 11.92
C SER A 17 6.98 -10.18 12.72
N LEU A 18 6.20 -9.32 12.06
CA LEU A 18 5.46 -8.22 12.70
C LEU A 18 4.00 -8.58 13.00
N GLY A 19 3.49 -9.63 12.36
CA GLY A 19 2.08 -9.96 12.32
C GLY A 19 1.34 -9.19 11.23
N THR A 20 0.25 -9.81 10.74
CA THR A 20 -0.51 -9.35 9.58
C THR A 20 -0.96 -7.89 9.67
N ASN A 21 -1.54 -7.48 10.79
CA ASN A 21 -2.11 -6.14 10.94
C ASN A 21 -1.03 -5.04 10.89
N GLU A 22 0.11 -5.25 11.54
CA GLU A 22 1.16 -4.22 11.57
C GLU A 22 1.87 -4.13 10.23
N ALA A 23 2.19 -5.26 9.61
CA ALA A 23 2.83 -5.30 8.30
C ALA A 23 1.93 -4.66 7.22
N LEU A 24 0.68 -5.09 7.10
CA LEU A 24 -0.27 -4.52 6.14
C LEU A 24 -0.60 -3.06 6.47
N GLY A 25 -0.67 -2.70 7.75
CA GLY A 25 -0.84 -1.32 8.19
C GLY A 25 0.29 -0.40 7.72
N CYS A 26 1.55 -0.85 7.80
CA CYS A 26 2.70 -0.12 7.27
C CYS A 26 2.60 0.07 5.75
N MET A 27 2.26 -0.99 5.01
CA MET A 27 2.08 -0.91 3.56
C MET A 27 0.93 0.04 3.17
N ALA A 28 -0.19 -0.03 3.88
CA ALA A 28 -1.33 0.87 3.67
C ALA A 28 -0.98 2.34 3.91
N ARG A 29 -0.17 2.65 4.94
CA ARG A 29 0.32 4.02 5.17
C ARG A 29 1.11 4.55 3.98
N VAL A 30 2.00 3.74 3.41
CA VAL A 30 2.79 4.12 2.21
C VAL A 30 1.87 4.35 1.02
N MET A 31 0.92 3.44 0.77
CA MET A 31 -0.04 3.58 -0.33
C MET A 31 -0.89 4.84 -0.19
N CYS A 32 -1.36 5.16 1.02
CA CYS A 32 -2.10 6.39 1.29
C CYS A 32 -1.24 7.64 1.07
N TRP A 33 0.03 7.62 1.46
CA TRP A 33 0.94 8.74 1.22
C TRP A 33 1.15 8.99 -0.28
N VAL A 34 1.37 7.93 -1.05
CA VAL A 34 1.46 8.01 -2.52
C VAL A 34 0.17 8.57 -3.11
N ALA A 35 -1.00 8.03 -2.75
CA ALA A 35 -2.27 8.54 -3.23
C ALA A 35 -2.50 10.02 -2.88
N SER A 36 -2.11 10.44 -1.68
CA SER A 36 -2.14 11.85 -1.27
C SER A 36 -1.21 12.73 -2.11
N ASP A 37 0.01 12.28 -2.40
CA ASP A 37 0.97 13.02 -3.24
C ASP A 37 0.45 13.22 -4.68
N HIS A 38 -0.21 12.20 -5.23
CA HIS A 38 -0.90 12.29 -6.51
C HIS A 38 -2.19 13.12 -6.49
N GLY A 39 -2.69 13.50 -5.30
CA GLY A 39 -3.91 14.28 -5.12
C GLY A 39 -5.21 13.56 -5.51
N GLN A 40 -5.19 12.23 -5.70
CA GLN A 40 -6.33 11.44 -6.16
C GLN A 40 -6.28 10.00 -5.64
N ALA A 41 -7.44 9.33 -5.66
CA ALA A 41 -7.50 7.91 -5.37
C ALA A 41 -6.69 7.10 -6.40
N ILE A 42 -6.06 6.02 -5.94
CA ILE A 42 -5.32 5.09 -6.80
C ILE A 42 -5.95 3.70 -6.71
N GLN A 43 -6.00 3.02 -7.86
CA GLN A 43 -6.58 1.69 -7.99
C GLN A 43 -5.53 0.74 -8.56
N PHE A 44 -5.45 -0.45 -7.96
CA PHE A 44 -4.61 -1.55 -8.40
C PHE A 44 -5.49 -2.77 -8.65
N GLU A 45 -5.26 -3.46 -9.76
CA GLU A 45 -5.90 -4.73 -10.07
C GLU A 45 -4.85 -5.84 -10.08
N CYS A 46 -5.16 -6.95 -9.43
CA CYS A 46 -4.38 -8.18 -9.48
C CYS A 46 -5.28 -9.36 -9.85
N ASP A 47 -4.66 -10.52 -10.03
CA ASP A 47 -5.32 -11.80 -10.31
C ASP A 47 -6.36 -12.23 -9.25
N LEU A 48 -6.23 -11.70 -8.02
CA LEU A 48 -7.15 -11.99 -6.91
C LEU A 48 -8.23 -10.92 -6.69
N GLY A 49 -8.16 -9.76 -7.34
CA GLY A 49 -9.16 -8.72 -7.21
C GLY A 49 -8.64 -7.30 -7.40
N VAL A 50 -9.41 -6.32 -6.88
CA VAL A 50 -9.13 -4.89 -7.01
C VAL A 50 -8.93 -4.28 -5.63
N VAL A 51 -7.90 -3.45 -5.51
CA VAL A 51 -7.59 -2.65 -4.31
C VAL A 51 -7.67 -1.18 -4.66
N THR A 52 -8.52 -0.44 -3.95
CA THR A 52 -8.65 1.01 -4.08
C THR A 52 -8.15 1.70 -2.82
N ILE A 53 -7.32 2.72 -2.99
CA ILE A 53 -6.79 3.53 -1.90
C ILE A 53 -7.39 4.93 -2.01
N GLU A 54 -8.19 5.28 -1.00
CA GLU A 54 -8.79 6.61 -0.86
C GLU A 54 -7.99 7.39 0.19
N PRO A 55 -7.10 8.33 -0.22
CA PRO A 55 -6.36 9.12 0.73
C PRO A 55 -7.32 10.01 1.51
N LYS A 56 -7.05 10.21 2.80
CA LYS A 56 -7.75 11.25 3.55
C LYS A 56 -7.46 12.59 2.89
N GLN A 57 -8.49 13.40 2.72
CA GLN A 57 -8.31 14.81 2.37
C GLN A 57 -7.50 15.45 3.51
N GLN A 58 -6.25 15.82 3.24
CA GLN A 58 -5.54 16.72 4.13
C GLN A 58 -6.31 18.05 4.11
N PRO A 59 -6.67 18.63 5.27
CA PRO A 59 -7.18 19.99 5.27
C PRO A 59 -6.15 20.85 4.55
N LEU A 60 -6.57 21.58 3.51
CA LEU A 60 -5.75 22.64 2.94
C LEU A 60 -5.34 23.52 4.12
N GLN A 61 -4.06 23.51 4.48
CA GLN A 61 -3.53 24.50 5.40
C GLN A 61 -3.60 25.82 4.65
N SER A 62 -4.69 26.55 4.88
CA SER A 62 -4.90 27.96 4.51
C SER A 62 -3.90 28.87 5.20
#